data_AF-A0A844QHU0-F1
#
_entry.id   AF-A0A844QHU0-F1
#
_cell.length_a   1.000
_cell.length_b   1.000
_cell.length_c   1.000
_cell.angle_alpha   90.00
_cell.angle_beta   90.00
_cell.angle_gamma   90.00
#
_symmetry.space_group_name_H-M   'P 1'
#
loop_
_entity.id
_entity.type
_entity.pdbx_description
1 polymer ?
#
loop_
_entity_poly.entity_id
_entity_poly.type
_entity_poly.pdbx_seq_one_letter_code
_entity_poly.pdbx_strand_id
1 'polypeptide(L)'
;MSLRNLPEAKTFQRPKNFQFDAPSDVLARWAETPFAADDGEENTISMYDFIGEDFWTGGGVTANRIRAALQKIGKNDVVVKLNSPGGDMFEGIAIYNLLREHPAKVTVKVMGWAASAASIIAMAGDEIKMGLGTFMMVHNAWGMVIGNKHEMREVAAMFDGFDSAIVDIYEARTGMNRKGIEALMDAETFMGPTEAIDRGFADVLDEGIEPPSGDAKNMDRALMARRQTEAALARAGFSREVRSEMLSEMGVTSAAPRDASRNPAARDAGVDIAAIQRLIETIKT
;
A
#
# COMPACT_ATOMS: atom_id res chain seq x y z
N MET A 1 -12.56 -7.24 25.55
CA MET A 1 -13.27 -6.18 24.80
C MET A 1 -12.21 -5.29 24.21
N SER A 2 -12.36 -4.85 22.96
CA SER A 2 -11.54 -3.77 22.42
C SER A 2 -11.50 -2.61 23.42
N LEU A 3 -10.29 -2.09 23.68
CA LEU A 3 -10.03 -1.07 24.70
C LEU A 3 -10.53 0.32 24.26
N ARG A 4 -10.82 0.50 22.96
CA ARG A 4 -11.35 1.73 22.38
C ARG A 4 -12.79 1.54 21.89
N ASN A 5 -13.65 2.51 22.17
CA ASN A 5 -15.03 2.54 21.66
C ASN A 5 -15.08 3.32 20.33
N LEU A 6 -14.69 2.69 19.23
CA LEU A 6 -14.77 3.26 17.87
C LEU A 6 -16.03 2.78 17.15
N PRO A 7 -16.63 3.59 16.27
CA PRO A 7 -17.83 3.23 15.53
C PRO A 7 -17.54 2.14 14.48
N GLU A 8 -18.59 1.38 14.16
CA GLU A 8 -18.61 0.54 12.97
C GLU A 8 -18.63 1.43 11.73
N ALA A 9 -17.81 1.10 10.73
CA ALA A 9 -17.77 1.85 9.49
C ALA A 9 -19.03 1.57 8.67
N LYS A 10 -19.65 2.63 8.13
CA LYS A 10 -20.77 2.49 7.20
C LYS A 10 -20.33 1.70 5.97
N THR A 11 -21.05 0.64 5.66
CA THR A 11 -20.79 -0.17 4.46
C THR A 11 -21.55 0.40 3.28
N PHE A 12 -20.88 0.50 2.13
CA PHE A 12 -21.48 0.95 0.87
C PHE A 12 -21.48 -0.21 -0.12
N GLN A 13 -22.46 -0.26 -1.03
CA GLN A 13 -22.45 -1.24 -2.11
C GLN A 13 -21.45 -0.83 -3.18
N ARG A 14 -20.61 -1.78 -3.62
CA ARG A 14 -19.67 -1.56 -4.72
C ARG A 14 -20.42 -1.22 -6.02
N PRO A 15 -20.09 -0.13 -6.73
CA PRO A 15 -20.74 0.22 -7.98
C PRO A 15 -20.37 -0.75 -9.12
N LYS A 16 -21.30 -1.04 -10.03
CA LYS A 16 -21.10 -2.04 -11.10
C LYS A 16 -20.01 -1.67 -12.12
N ASN A 17 -19.77 -0.38 -12.35
CA ASN A 17 -18.80 0.13 -13.34
C ASN A 17 -17.55 0.74 -12.69
N PHE A 18 -17.26 0.34 -11.45
CA PHE A 18 -16.14 0.85 -10.67
C PHE A 18 -15.05 -0.22 -10.55
N GLN A 19 -13.87 0.10 -11.07
CA GLN A 19 -12.66 -0.68 -10.87
C GLN A 19 -11.60 0.16 -10.18
N PHE A 20 -10.97 -0.44 -9.17
CA PHE A 20 -9.70 0.00 -8.63
C PHE A 20 -8.60 -0.68 -9.45
N ASP A 21 -7.60 0.09 -9.88
CA ASP A 21 -6.40 -0.44 -10.54
C ASP A 21 -5.19 0.16 -9.84
N ALA A 22 -4.31 -0.67 -9.29
CA ALA A 22 -3.07 -0.16 -8.72
C ALA A 22 -2.09 0.15 -9.87
N PRO A 23 -1.43 1.32 -9.90
CA PRO A 23 -0.47 1.65 -10.95
C PRO A 23 0.56 0.52 -11.13
N SER A 24 0.76 0.06 -12.36
CA SER A 24 1.55 -1.12 -12.67
C SER A 24 3.02 -1.00 -12.27
N ASP A 25 3.55 0.22 -12.16
CA ASP A 25 4.89 0.50 -11.67
C ASP A 25 5.02 0.38 -10.14
N VAL A 26 3.96 0.69 -9.40
CA VAL A 26 3.86 0.45 -7.95
C VAL A 26 3.74 -1.05 -7.68
N LEU A 27 2.93 -1.77 -8.45
CA LEU A 27 2.82 -3.24 -8.38
C LEU A 27 4.13 -3.95 -8.72
N ALA A 28 4.86 -3.47 -9.74
CA ALA A 28 6.15 -4.04 -10.11
C ALA A 28 7.21 -3.84 -9.00
N ARG A 29 7.28 -2.65 -8.41
CA ARG A 29 8.17 -2.37 -7.25
C ARG A 29 7.77 -3.15 -5.99
N TRP A 30 6.47 -3.43 -5.84
CA TRP A 30 5.92 -4.25 -4.76
C TRP A 30 6.36 -5.72 -4.87
N ALA A 31 6.18 -6.32 -6.05
CA ALA A 31 6.53 -7.71 -6.32
C ALA A 31 8.03 -8.01 -6.18
N GLU A 32 8.90 -7.00 -6.29
CA GLU A 32 10.35 -7.11 -6.11
C GLU A 32 10.79 -7.11 -4.63
N THR A 33 9.89 -6.84 -3.68
CA THR A 33 10.20 -6.82 -2.24
C THR A 33 9.91 -8.20 -1.63
N PRO A 34 10.90 -8.90 -1.04
CA PRO A 34 10.69 -10.25 -0.52
C PRO A 34 9.69 -10.25 0.64
N PHE A 35 8.65 -11.08 0.51
CA PHE A 35 7.66 -11.36 1.55
C PHE A 35 8.33 -11.95 2.80
N ALA A 36 8.02 -11.41 3.98
CA ALA A 36 8.30 -12.13 5.21
C ALA A 36 7.27 -13.26 5.34
N ALA A 37 7.76 -14.50 5.35
CA ALA A 37 6.96 -15.66 5.66
C ALA A 37 6.34 -15.53 7.06
N ASP A 38 5.13 -16.06 7.20
CA ASP A 38 4.39 -16.24 8.45
C ASP A 38 5.36 -16.60 9.59
N ASP A 39 5.49 -15.70 10.55
CA ASP A 39 6.54 -15.69 11.58
C ASP A 39 6.40 -16.86 12.56
N GLY A 40 5.36 -17.71 12.42
CA GLY A 40 5.06 -18.81 13.32
C GLY A 40 4.63 -18.37 14.72
N GLU A 41 4.46 -17.06 14.95
CA GLU A 41 3.99 -16.51 16.22
C GLU A 41 2.49 -16.78 16.38
N GLU A 42 2.12 -17.46 17.47
CA GLU A 42 0.72 -17.68 17.82
C GLU A 42 -0.01 -16.32 17.89
N ASN A 43 -1.18 -16.25 17.24
CA ASN A 43 -2.07 -15.08 17.19
C ASN A 43 -1.58 -13.86 16.39
N THR A 44 -0.67 -14.07 15.43
CA THR A 44 -0.26 -13.03 14.48
C THR A 44 -0.99 -13.15 13.14
N ILE A 45 -1.38 -12.02 12.56
CA ILE A 45 -1.92 -11.89 11.21
C ILE A 45 -0.99 -10.99 10.41
N SER A 46 -0.42 -11.55 9.34
CA SER A 46 0.53 -10.85 8.47
C SER A 46 -0.16 -10.35 7.19
N MET A 47 -0.12 -9.03 6.98
CA MET A 47 -0.71 -8.31 5.84
C MET A 47 0.41 -7.62 5.05
N TYR A 48 1.07 -8.40 4.17
CA TYR A 48 2.19 -7.97 3.32
C TYR A 48 1.82 -7.94 1.84
N ASP A 49 0.58 -7.61 1.53
CA ASP A 49 0.08 -7.58 0.16
C ASP A 49 -0.91 -6.44 -0.04
N PHE A 50 -1.32 -6.19 -1.28
CA PHE A 50 -2.40 -5.25 -1.56
C PHE A 50 -3.71 -5.73 -0.90
N ILE A 51 -4.58 -4.77 -0.58
CA ILE A 51 -5.89 -5.05 0.02
C ILE A 51 -6.88 -5.40 -1.08
N GLY A 52 -7.57 -6.53 -0.91
CA GLY A 52 -8.50 -7.10 -1.88
C GLY A 52 -7.95 -8.34 -2.58
N GLU A 53 -8.57 -8.70 -3.71
CA GLU A 53 -8.24 -9.88 -4.50
C GLU A 53 -7.58 -9.49 -5.83
N ASP A 54 -6.44 -10.09 -6.13
CA ASP A 54 -5.77 -9.98 -7.43
C ASP A 54 -6.07 -11.26 -8.19
N PHE A 55 -7.02 -11.15 -9.12
CA PHE A 55 -7.48 -12.25 -9.94
C PHE A 55 -6.42 -12.76 -10.92
N TRP A 56 -5.31 -12.03 -11.14
CA TRP A 56 -4.21 -12.47 -12.00
C TRP A 56 -3.17 -13.30 -11.25
N THR A 57 -2.85 -12.94 -10.02
CA THR A 57 -1.83 -13.65 -9.23
C THR A 57 -2.42 -14.62 -8.20
N GLY A 58 -3.72 -14.52 -7.92
CA GLY A 58 -4.39 -15.25 -6.84
C GLY A 58 -3.97 -14.79 -5.43
N GLY A 59 -3.32 -13.62 -5.34
CA GLY A 59 -2.80 -13.02 -4.11
C GLY A 59 -3.79 -12.08 -3.41
N GLY A 60 -3.26 -11.31 -2.46
CA GLY A 60 -4.00 -10.26 -1.77
C GLY A 60 -4.42 -10.54 -0.33
N VAL A 61 -4.80 -9.48 0.36
CA VAL A 61 -5.38 -9.52 1.71
C VAL A 61 -6.88 -9.25 1.62
N THR A 62 -7.68 -10.30 1.75
CA THR A 62 -9.15 -10.21 1.72
C THR A 62 -9.77 -10.34 3.10
N ALA A 63 -10.95 -9.76 3.29
CA ALA A 63 -11.77 -9.89 4.49
C ALA A 63 -12.05 -11.36 4.84
N ASN A 64 -12.25 -12.22 3.84
CA ASN A 64 -12.43 -13.66 4.06
C ASN A 64 -11.19 -14.33 4.66
N ARG A 65 -9.99 -13.99 4.18
CA ARG A 65 -8.72 -14.47 4.75
C ARG A 65 -8.56 -14.01 6.19
N ILE A 66 -8.84 -12.73 6.47
CA ILE A 66 -8.73 -12.17 7.83
C ILE A 66 -9.75 -12.80 8.77
N ARG A 67 -11.00 -12.97 8.33
CA ARG A 67 -12.03 -13.66 9.11
C ARG A 67 -11.60 -15.08 9.48
N ALA A 68 -11.05 -15.84 8.54
CA ALA A 68 -10.56 -17.20 8.81
C ALA A 68 -9.40 -17.21 9.82
N ALA A 69 -8.48 -16.25 9.72
CA ALA A 69 -7.39 -16.09 10.69
C ALA A 69 -7.92 -15.75 12.09
N LEU A 70 -8.83 -14.77 12.21
CA LEU A 70 -9.45 -14.41 13.49
C LEU A 70 -10.22 -15.58 14.11
N GLN A 71 -10.94 -16.37 13.31
CA GLN A 71 -11.62 -17.59 13.78
C GLN A 71 -10.64 -18.62 14.35
N LYS A 72 -9.46 -18.79 13.73
CA LYS A 72 -8.41 -19.68 14.22
C LYS A 72 -7.79 -19.16 15.53
N ILE A 73 -7.61 -17.85 15.65
CA ILE A 73 -7.06 -17.20 16.85
C ILE A 73 -8.04 -17.26 18.02
N GLY A 74 -9.35 -17.24 17.75
CA GLY A 74 -10.38 -17.36 18.77
C GLY A 74 -10.56 -16.07 19.56
N LYS A 75 -10.56 -16.14 20.89
CA LYS A 75 -10.78 -14.97 21.77
C LYS A 75 -9.48 -14.45 22.41
N ASN A 76 -8.35 -14.67 21.74
CA ASN A 76 -7.04 -14.24 22.21
C ASN A 76 -6.66 -12.89 21.58
N ASP A 77 -5.74 -12.19 22.22
CA ASP A 77 -5.17 -10.96 21.66
C ASP A 77 -4.51 -11.24 20.31
N VAL A 78 -4.68 -10.30 19.37
CA VAL A 78 -4.22 -10.41 17.98
C VAL A 78 -3.15 -9.37 17.72
N VAL A 79 -2.08 -9.77 17.04
CA VAL A 79 -1.10 -8.84 16.46
C VAL A 79 -1.26 -8.82 14.95
N VAL A 80 -1.53 -7.66 14.37
CA VAL A 80 -1.59 -7.46 12.92
C VAL A 80 -0.28 -6.81 12.47
N LYS A 81 0.55 -7.54 11.73
CA LYS A 81 1.75 -6.98 11.07
C LYS A 81 1.32 -6.43 9.71
N LEU A 82 1.37 -5.11 9.57
CA LEU A 82 0.83 -4.40 8.42
C LEU A 82 1.95 -3.75 7.61
N ASN A 83 2.05 -4.14 6.35
CA ASN A 83 2.90 -3.53 5.36
C ASN A 83 2.18 -3.63 4.01
N SER A 84 1.42 -2.61 3.64
CA SER A 84 0.54 -2.68 2.48
C SER A 84 0.39 -1.31 1.83
N PRO A 85 0.35 -1.24 0.48
CA PRO A 85 0.11 0.00 -0.24
C PRO A 85 -1.38 0.37 -0.26
N GLY A 86 -2.23 -0.45 0.36
CA GLY A 86 -3.68 -0.36 0.27
C GLY A 86 -4.22 -1.17 -0.90
N GLY A 87 -5.38 -0.76 -1.41
CA GLY A 87 -6.09 -1.51 -2.45
C GLY A 87 -7.58 -1.19 -2.43
N ASP A 88 -8.42 -2.22 -2.55
CA ASP A 88 -9.86 -2.10 -2.53
C ASP A 88 -10.36 -1.55 -1.18
N MET A 89 -11.04 -0.39 -1.25
CA MET A 89 -11.57 0.32 -0.08
C MET A 89 -12.61 -0.52 0.68
N PHE A 90 -13.47 -1.25 -0.03
CA PHE A 90 -14.55 -2.01 0.59
C PHE A 90 -13.99 -3.20 1.37
N GLU A 91 -12.99 -3.87 0.81
CA GLU A 91 -12.22 -4.90 1.51
C GLU A 91 -11.49 -4.32 2.72
N GLY A 92 -10.90 -3.12 2.59
CA GLY A 92 -10.29 -2.39 3.70
C GLY A 92 -11.27 -2.11 4.85
N ILE A 93 -12.46 -1.60 4.53
CA ILE A 93 -13.53 -1.33 5.51
C ILE A 93 -14.05 -2.63 6.14
N ALA A 94 -14.22 -3.69 5.35
CA ALA A 94 -14.66 -4.98 5.86
C ALA A 94 -13.63 -5.57 6.84
N ILE A 95 -12.35 -5.50 6.52
CA ILE A 95 -11.26 -5.92 7.41
C ILE A 95 -11.24 -5.05 8.67
N TYR A 96 -11.38 -3.72 8.55
CA TYR A 96 -11.51 -2.83 9.70
C TYR A 96 -12.63 -3.29 10.63
N ASN A 97 -13.84 -3.51 10.11
CA ASN A 97 -14.98 -3.95 10.92
C ASN A 97 -14.75 -5.33 11.56
N LEU A 98 -14.18 -6.30 10.83
CA LEU A 98 -13.85 -7.62 11.38
C LEU A 98 -12.87 -7.54 12.56
N LEU A 99 -11.85 -6.67 12.46
CA LEU A 99 -10.90 -6.45 13.55
C LEU A 99 -11.57 -5.73 14.74
N ARG A 100 -12.48 -4.79 14.48
CA ARG A 100 -13.25 -4.08 15.52
C ARG A 100 -14.23 -4.98 16.26
N GLU A 101 -14.82 -5.96 15.58
CA GLU A 101 -15.71 -6.97 16.17
C GLU A 101 -14.97 -8.00 17.04
N HIS A 102 -13.65 -8.09 16.92
CA HIS A 102 -12.85 -9.04 17.67
C HIS A 102 -12.96 -8.77 19.19
N PRO A 103 -13.26 -9.79 20.02
CA PRO A 103 -13.54 -9.57 21.45
C PRO A 103 -12.30 -9.29 22.31
N ALA A 104 -11.09 -9.49 21.79
CA ALA A 104 -9.82 -9.31 22.51
C ALA A 104 -9.01 -8.14 21.94
N LYS A 105 -7.83 -7.86 22.52
CA LYS A 105 -7.03 -6.70 22.09
C LYS A 105 -6.48 -6.92 20.69
N VAL A 106 -6.62 -5.93 19.82
CA VAL A 106 -5.97 -5.90 18.50
C VAL A 106 -4.81 -4.91 18.52
N THR A 107 -3.59 -5.40 18.30
CA THR A 107 -2.39 -4.56 18.17
C THR A 107 -1.97 -4.51 16.70
N VAL A 108 -1.98 -3.33 16.08
CA VAL A 108 -1.47 -3.15 14.72
C VAL A 108 -0.03 -2.67 14.79
N LYS A 109 0.88 -3.37 14.10
CA LYS A 109 2.26 -2.96 13.92
C LYS A 109 2.49 -2.60 12.46
N VAL A 110 2.76 -1.33 12.17
CA VAL A 110 3.18 -0.89 10.84
C VAL A 110 4.65 -1.24 10.68
N MET A 111 4.96 -2.13 9.73
CA MET A 111 6.30 -2.68 9.54
C MET A 111 7.11 -1.94 8.47
N GLY A 112 6.43 -1.27 7.54
CA GLY A 112 7.04 -0.45 6.49
C GLY A 112 6.12 0.70 6.14
N TRP A 113 4.95 0.41 5.60
CA TRP A 113 3.91 1.41 5.38
C TRP A 113 2.49 0.86 5.52
N ALA A 114 1.59 1.73 5.93
CA ALA A 114 0.16 1.51 5.85
C ALA A 114 -0.43 2.66 5.03
N ALA A 115 -0.67 2.42 3.75
CA ALA A 115 -1.16 3.43 2.81
C ALA A 115 -2.58 3.13 2.33
N SER A 116 -3.36 4.18 2.04
CA SER A 116 -4.70 4.03 1.42
C SER A 116 -5.59 3.07 2.25
N ALA A 117 -6.24 2.06 1.64
CA ALA A 117 -7.08 1.11 2.36
C ALA A 117 -6.37 0.42 3.56
N ALA A 118 -5.04 0.31 3.55
CA ALA A 118 -4.29 -0.23 4.68
C ALA A 118 -4.24 0.74 5.87
N SER A 119 -4.20 2.06 5.65
CA SER A 119 -4.31 3.02 6.76
C SER A 119 -5.68 2.98 7.40
N ILE A 120 -6.75 2.74 6.63
CA ILE A 120 -8.10 2.45 7.17
C ILE A 120 -8.05 1.23 8.11
N ILE A 121 -7.48 0.11 7.65
CA ILE A 121 -7.33 -1.10 8.47
C ILE A 121 -6.55 -0.83 9.76
N ALA A 122 -5.48 -0.03 9.67
CA ALA A 122 -4.66 0.29 10.84
C ALA A 122 -5.47 0.95 11.95
N MET A 123 -6.45 1.79 11.60
CA MET A 123 -7.30 2.50 12.57
C MET A 123 -8.15 1.55 13.43
N ALA A 124 -8.31 0.27 13.05
CA ALA A 124 -9.05 -0.72 13.82
C ALA A 124 -8.33 -1.14 15.12
N GLY A 125 -6.99 -1.00 15.18
CA GLY A 125 -6.19 -1.46 16.30
C GLY A 125 -6.51 -0.74 17.61
N ASP A 126 -6.57 -1.46 18.72
CA ASP A 126 -6.60 -0.87 20.06
C ASP A 126 -5.31 -0.10 20.36
N GLU A 127 -4.21 -0.63 19.86
CA GLU A 127 -2.86 -0.06 19.93
C GLU A 127 -2.22 -0.14 18.54
N ILE A 128 -1.74 1.00 18.02
CA ILE A 128 -1.08 1.13 16.73
C ILE A 128 0.38 1.53 16.98
N LYS A 129 1.28 0.65 16.59
CA LYS A 129 2.73 0.83 16.73
C LYS A 129 3.35 1.09 15.38
N MET A 130 4.20 2.11 15.32
CA MET A 130 4.95 2.46 14.11
C MET A 130 6.45 2.46 14.44
N GLY A 131 7.22 1.66 13.70
CA GLY A 131 8.68 1.61 13.84
C GLY A 131 9.39 2.76 13.12
N LEU A 132 10.67 2.97 13.41
CA LEU A 132 11.51 3.93 12.67
C LEU A 132 11.55 3.58 11.18
N GLY A 133 11.43 4.62 10.33
CA GLY A 133 11.41 4.45 8.87
C GLY A 133 10.09 3.96 8.29
N THR A 134 9.03 3.87 9.12
CA THR A 134 7.69 3.50 8.67
C THR A 134 6.82 4.70 8.34
N PHE A 135 5.82 4.51 7.47
CA PHE A 135 4.93 5.58 7.02
C PHE A 135 3.45 5.21 7.09
N MET A 136 2.62 6.17 7.48
CA MET A 136 1.17 6.12 7.36
C MET A 136 0.76 7.07 6.24
N MET A 137 -0.03 6.62 5.26
CA MET A 137 -0.49 7.48 4.17
C MET A 137 -2.01 7.48 4.07
N VAL A 138 -2.57 8.68 3.98
CA VAL A 138 -4.01 8.93 3.83
C VAL A 138 -4.27 9.76 2.59
N HIS A 139 -5.34 9.42 1.87
CA HIS A 139 -5.79 10.11 0.68
C HIS A 139 -7.28 9.81 0.43
N ASN A 140 -7.89 10.54 -0.50
CA ASN A 140 -9.27 10.31 -0.92
C ASN A 140 -9.43 8.96 -1.64
N ALA A 141 -10.64 8.43 -1.62
CA ALA A 141 -11.00 7.30 -2.46
C ALA A 141 -10.87 7.68 -3.93
N TRP A 142 -10.29 6.80 -4.73
CA TRP A 142 -10.19 6.98 -6.18
C TRP A 142 -10.48 5.66 -6.89
N GLY A 143 -10.80 5.78 -8.18
CA GLY A 143 -10.95 4.63 -9.06
C GLY A 143 -11.26 5.06 -10.48
N MET A 144 -11.35 4.08 -11.37
CA MET A 144 -11.63 4.29 -12.78
C MET A 144 -13.12 4.10 -13.08
N VAL A 145 -13.67 5.03 -13.87
CA VAL A 145 -15.08 5.05 -14.25
C VAL A 145 -15.17 5.22 -15.76
N ILE A 146 -15.89 4.33 -16.42
CA ILE A 146 -16.19 4.42 -17.86
C ILE A 146 -17.69 4.61 -18.01
N GLY A 147 -18.08 5.69 -18.69
CA GLY A 147 -19.48 6.03 -18.89
C GLY A 147 -19.66 7.40 -19.55
N ASN A 148 -20.91 7.74 -19.82
CA ASN A 148 -21.29 9.04 -20.35
C ASN A 148 -21.25 10.14 -19.27
N LYS A 149 -21.46 11.40 -19.67
CA LYS A 149 -21.40 12.58 -18.78
C LYS A 149 -22.34 12.55 -17.57
N HIS A 150 -23.42 11.76 -17.62
CA HIS A 150 -24.36 11.62 -16.50
C HIS A 150 -23.82 10.62 -15.49
N GLU A 151 -23.36 9.46 -15.97
CA GLU A 151 -22.74 8.41 -15.14
C GLU A 151 -21.48 8.93 -14.44
N MET A 152 -20.62 9.67 -15.14
CA MET A 152 -19.43 10.27 -14.53
C MET A 152 -19.75 11.22 -13.38
N ARG A 153 -20.81 12.04 -13.50
CA ARG A 153 -21.23 12.95 -12.43
C ARG A 153 -21.86 12.21 -11.25
N GLU A 154 -22.65 11.19 -11.54
CA GLU A 154 -23.25 10.35 -10.50
C GLU A 154 -22.16 9.64 -9.69
N VAL A 155 -21.14 9.11 -10.35
CA VAL A 155 -20.04 8.44 -9.66
C VAL A 155 -19.18 9.43 -8.87
N ALA A 156 -18.91 10.63 -9.39
CA ALA A 156 -18.22 11.66 -8.62
C ALA A 156 -18.95 12.00 -7.31
N ALA A 157 -20.27 12.20 -7.34
CA ALA A 157 -21.07 12.46 -6.14
C ALA A 157 -21.10 11.26 -5.17
N MET A 158 -20.89 10.05 -5.67
CA MET A 158 -20.77 8.86 -4.83
C MET A 158 -19.42 8.76 -4.12
N PHE A 159 -18.33 9.23 -4.74
CA PHE A 159 -17.03 9.33 -4.08
C PHE A 159 -17.07 10.26 -2.87
N ASP A 160 -17.86 11.34 -2.90
CA ASP A 160 -18.07 12.19 -1.71
C ASP A 160 -18.59 11.36 -0.51
N GLY A 161 -19.45 10.37 -0.77
CA GLY A 161 -19.95 9.45 0.26
C GLY A 161 -18.89 8.47 0.75
N PHE A 162 -18.00 8.02 -0.14
CA PHE A 162 -16.87 7.15 0.21
C PHE A 162 -15.85 7.91 1.06
N ASP A 163 -15.48 9.11 0.65
CA ASP A 163 -14.56 9.98 1.39
C ASP A 163 -15.13 10.32 2.76
N SER A 164 -16.42 10.64 2.85
CA SER A 164 -17.08 10.86 4.14
C SER A 164 -16.96 9.65 5.08
N ALA A 165 -17.00 8.42 4.56
CA ALA A 165 -16.88 7.22 5.38
C ALA A 165 -15.45 6.99 5.88
N ILE A 166 -14.46 7.28 5.04
CA ILE A 166 -13.05 7.24 5.40
C ILE A 166 -12.76 8.30 6.49
N VAL A 167 -13.28 9.51 6.29
CA VAL A 167 -13.18 10.62 7.24
C VAL A 167 -13.83 10.25 8.58
N ASP A 168 -15.01 9.61 8.59
CA ASP A 168 -15.67 9.16 9.82
C ASP A 168 -14.76 8.23 10.66
N ILE A 169 -14.02 7.33 10.00
CA ILE A 169 -13.07 6.41 10.65
C ILE A 169 -11.87 7.18 11.23
N TYR A 170 -11.27 8.07 10.44
CA TYR A 170 -10.14 8.87 10.92
C TYR A 170 -10.54 9.85 12.02
N GLU A 171 -11.72 10.47 11.94
CA GLU A 171 -12.25 11.39 12.96
C GLU A 171 -12.44 10.65 14.27
N ALA A 172 -13.07 9.48 14.22
CA ALA A 172 -13.25 8.64 15.40
C ALA A 172 -11.91 8.18 16.01
N ARG A 173 -10.91 7.90 15.18
CA ARG A 173 -9.61 7.41 15.66
C ARG A 173 -8.74 8.50 16.27
N THR A 174 -8.61 9.60 15.55
CA THR A 174 -7.63 10.67 15.82
C THR A 174 -8.19 11.73 16.77
N GLY A 175 -9.51 11.91 16.82
CA GLY A 175 -10.16 13.03 17.48
C GLY A 175 -9.95 14.37 16.76
N MET A 176 -9.30 14.39 15.58
CA MET A 176 -9.18 15.58 14.75
C MET A 176 -10.55 15.97 14.19
N ASN A 177 -10.75 17.25 13.92
CA ASN A 177 -11.97 17.69 13.24
C ASN A 177 -11.97 17.21 11.78
N ARG A 178 -13.16 16.87 11.26
CA ARG A 178 -13.41 16.49 9.86
C ARG A 178 -12.66 17.33 8.82
N LYS A 179 -12.69 18.67 8.89
CA LYS A 179 -12.00 19.54 7.91
C LYS A 179 -10.49 19.33 7.89
N GLY A 180 -9.89 19.08 9.05
CA GLY A 180 -8.46 18.79 9.16
C GLY A 180 -8.10 17.46 8.51
N ILE A 181 -8.98 16.46 8.62
CA ILE A 181 -8.79 15.15 7.99
C ILE A 181 -8.99 15.25 6.47
N GLU A 182 -10.05 15.92 6.02
CA GLU A 182 -10.30 16.18 4.59
C GLU A 182 -9.07 16.85 3.95
N ALA A 183 -8.49 17.86 4.60
CA ALA A 183 -7.29 18.52 4.10
C ALA A 183 -6.07 17.59 4.01
N LEU A 184 -5.93 16.61 4.92
CA LEU A 184 -4.85 15.62 4.84
C LEU A 184 -5.08 14.64 3.69
N MET A 185 -6.33 14.24 3.46
CA MET A 185 -6.71 13.31 2.40
C MET A 185 -6.58 13.97 1.02
N ASP A 186 -7.02 15.22 0.87
CA ASP A 186 -6.84 16.02 -0.36
C ASP A 186 -5.37 16.20 -0.75
N ALA A 187 -4.48 16.25 0.25
CA ALA A 187 -3.05 16.46 0.06
C ALA A 187 -2.25 15.16 -0.15
N GLU A 188 -2.89 13.99 -0.14
CA GLU A 188 -2.21 12.68 -0.18
C GLU A 188 -1.08 12.58 0.86
N THR A 189 -1.42 12.81 2.12
CA THR A 189 -0.41 13.03 3.16
C THR A 189 0.28 11.74 3.59
N PHE A 190 1.62 11.74 3.56
CA PHE A 190 2.47 10.74 4.18
C PHE A 190 2.99 11.24 5.53
N MET A 191 2.75 10.48 6.59
CA MET A 191 3.16 10.78 7.96
C MET A 191 4.21 9.76 8.42
N GLY A 192 5.32 10.25 8.93
CA GLY A 192 6.26 9.41 9.69
C GLY A 192 5.69 9.03 11.07
N PRO A 193 6.39 8.18 11.85
CA PRO A 193 5.86 7.66 13.11
C PRO A 193 5.51 8.75 14.13
N THR A 194 6.40 9.73 14.32
CA THR A 194 6.17 10.86 15.24
C THR A 194 4.96 11.68 14.84
N GLU A 195 4.86 12.04 13.55
CA GLU A 195 3.73 12.83 13.06
C GLU A 195 2.41 12.06 13.15
N ALA A 196 2.42 10.76 12.84
CA ALA A 196 1.25 9.92 12.97
C ALA A 196 0.78 9.82 14.43
N ILE A 197 1.70 9.76 15.39
CA ILE A 197 1.37 9.78 16.83
C ILE A 197 0.80 11.14 17.23
N ASP A 198 1.48 12.23 16.87
CA ASP A 198 1.05 13.60 17.20
C ASP A 198 -0.35 13.93 16.67
N ARG A 199 -0.69 13.36 15.51
CA ARG A 199 -2.00 13.50 14.86
C ARG A 199 -3.01 12.41 15.24
N GLY A 200 -2.65 11.46 16.10
CA GLY A 200 -3.56 10.41 16.60
C GLY A 200 -3.82 9.23 15.66
N PHE A 201 -3.06 9.12 14.56
CA PHE A 201 -3.08 7.97 13.65
C PHE A 201 -2.26 6.78 14.18
N ALA A 202 -1.38 7.00 15.15
CA ALA A 202 -0.63 5.98 15.87
C ALA A 202 -0.56 6.28 17.36
N ASP A 203 -0.17 5.30 18.18
CA ASP A 203 -0.10 5.44 19.64
C ASP A 203 1.34 5.45 20.16
N VAL A 204 2.19 4.58 19.61
CA VAL A 204 3.50 4.28 20.18
C VAL A 204 4.54 4.17 19.07
N LEU A 205 5.71 4.76 19.32
CA LEU A 205 6.90 4.50 18.52
C LEU A 205 7.42 3.11 18.91
N ASP A 206 7.46 2.17 17.98
CA ASP A 206 8.01 0.85 18.24
C ASP A 206 9.54 0.92 18.24
N GLU A 207 10.13 1.09 19.42
CA GLU A 207 11.58 1.02 19.65
C GLU A 207 12.12 -0.42 19.53
N GLY A 208 11.24 -1.42 19.41
CA GLY A 208 11.55 -2.85 19.42
C GLY A 208 12.09 -3.43 18.10
N ILE A 209 12.45 -2.58 17.12
CA ILE A 209 13.30 -3.03 16.03
C ILE A 209 14.74 -2.94 16.55
N GLU A 210 15.22 -4.01 17.21
CA GLU A 210 16.66 -4.13 17.39
C GLU A 210 17.30 -4.07 16.00
N PRO A 211 18.20 -3.10 15.73
CA PRO A 211 19.00 -3.17 14.53
C PRO A 211 19.72 -4.53 14.55
N PRO A 212 19.83 -5.24 13.41
CA PRO A 212 20.55 -6.50 13.39
C PRO A 212 21.90 -6.27 14.07
N SER A 213 22.20 -7.07 15.10
CA SER A 213 23.43 -7.00 15.90
C SER A 213 24.67 -7.47 15.11
N GLY A 214 24.70 -7.18 13.81
CA GLY A 214 25.86 -7.35 12.96
C GLY A 214 26.60 -6.03 12.88
N ASP A 215 27.88 -6.05 13.21
CA ASP A 215 28.79 -4.91 13.18
C ASP A 215 28.51 -3.98 11.98
N ALA A 216 28.06 -2.76 12.29
CA ALA A 216 27.82 -1.67 11.35
C ALA A 216 29.13 -1.08 10.79
N LYS A 217 30.00 -1.94 10.27
CA LYS A 217 31.19 -1.58 9.51
C LYS A 217 31.11 -2.30 8.18
N ASN A 218 30.73 -1.55 7.15
CA ASN A 218 30.60 -1.92 5.73
C ASN A 218 29.17 -2.16 5.22
N MET A 219 28.23 -1.23 5.49
CA MET A 219 27.21 -0.95 4.46
C MET A 219 27.91 -0.21 3.32
N ASP A 220 28.00 -0.85 2.16
CA ASP A 220 28.91 -0.49 1.08
C ASP A 220 28.58 0.89 0.50
N ARG A 221 29.37 1.90 0.88
CA ARG A 221 29.23 3.32 0.45
C ARG A 221 29.20 3.44 -1.08
N ALA A 222 29.82 2.49 -1.78
CA ALA A 222 29.80 2.38 -3.24
C ALA A 222 28.39 2.10 -3.79
N LEU A 223 27.57 1.27 -3.12
CA LEU A 223 26.21 0.94 -3.56
C LEU A 223 25.27 2.15 -3.42
N MET A 224 25.39 2.92 -2.34
CA MET A 224 24.57 4.12 -2.13
C MET A 224 24.98 5.25 -3.09
N ALA A 225 26.27 5.43 -3.34
CA ALA A 225 26.76 6.37 -4.34
C ALA A 225 26.27 6.00 -5.74
N ARG A 226 26.27 4.71 -6.10
CA ARG A 226 25.73 4.21 -7.37
C ARG A 226 24.25 4.56 -7.53
N ARG A 227 23.43 4.28 -6.51
CA ARG A 227 21.98 4.52 -6.53
C ARG A 227 21.65 6.01 -6.66
N GLN A 228 22.42 6.88 -6.00
CA GLN A 228 22.25 8.32 -6.10
C GLN A 228 22.60 8.87 -7.50
N THR A 229 23.69 8.37 -8.10
CA THR A 229 24.09 8.74 -9.47
C THR A 229 23.07 8.26 -10.50
N GLU A 230 22.57 7.03 -10.36
CA GLU A 230 21.55 6.48 -11.24
C GLU A 230 20.24 7.29 -11.20
N ALA A 231 19.81 7.69 -10.01
CA ALA A 231 18.62 8.51 -9.81
C ALA A 231 18.77 9.95 -10.33
N ALA A 232 19.99 10.49 -10.33
CA ALA A 232 20.27 11.80 -10.93
C ALA A 232 20.19 11.75 -12.46
N LEU A 233 20.77 10.71 -13.08
CA LEU A 233 20.71 10.52 -14.53
C LEU A 233 19.28 10.22 -15.02
N ALA A 234 18.48 9.49 -14.23
CA ALA A 234 17.07 9.26 -14.56
C ALA A 234 16.26 10.56 -14.54
N ARG A 235 16.51 11.44 -13.56
CA ARG A 235 15.89 12.77 -13.49
C ARG A 235 16.34 13.71 -14.61
N ALA A 236 17.54 13.52 -15.13
CA ALA A 236 18.03 14.22 -16.32
C ALA A 236 17.48 13.66 -17.64
N GLY A 237 16.62 12.63 -17.60
CA GLY A 237 15.91 12.11 -18.77
C GLY A 237 16.67 11.05 -19.58
N PHE A 238 17.76 10.50 -19.05
CA PHE A 238 18.53 9.46 -19.74
C PHE A 238 17.80 8.09 -19.68
N SER A 239 17.76 7.39 -20.82
CA SER A 239 17.14 6.05 -20.92
C SER A 239 17.89 5.04 -20.05
N ARG A 240 17.22 3.94 -19.69
CA ARG A 240 17.80 2.90 -18.82
C ARG A 240 19.06 2.28 -19.43
N GLU A 241 19.10 2.08 -20.74
CA GLU A 241 20.28 1.55 -21.44
C GLU A 241 21.47 2.50 -21.27
N VAL A 242 21.26 3.79 -21.56
CA VAL A 242 22.31 4.82 -21.46
C VAL A 242 22.80 4.97 -20.02
N ARG A 243 21.90 4.93 -19.04
CA ARG A 243 22.26 4.98 -17.61
C ARG A 243 23.09 3.77 -17.18
N SER A 244 22.72 2.57 -17.63
CA SER A 244 23.45 1.34 -17.31
C SER A 244 24.84 1.32 -17.95
N GLU A 245 24.97 1.83 -19.17
CA GLU A 245 26.24 1.98 -19.88
C GLU A 245 27.15 3.00 -19.18
N MET A 246 26.64 4.19 -18.87
CA MET A 246 27.37 5.23 -18.12
C MET A 246 27.87 4.73 -16.76
N LEU A 247 27.04 4.02 -15.99
CA LEU A 247 27.44 3.47 -14.69
C LEU A 247 28.47 2.34 -14.82
N SER A 248 28.46 1.61 -15.94
CA SER A 248 29.46 0.60 -16.26
C SER A 248 30.79 1.24 -16.66
N GLU A 249 30.78 2.31 -17.46
CA GLU A 249 31.97 3.06 -17.87
C GLU A 249 32.63 3.82 -16.71
N MET A 250 31.83 4.30 -15.75
CA MET A 250 32.32 4.95 -14.53
C MET A 250 33.04 3.98 -13.56
N GLY A 251 33.17 2.69 -13.91
CA GLY A 251 33.88 1.70 -13.10
C GLY A 251 33.19 1.37 -11.77
N VAL A 252 31.91 1.70 -11.62
CA VAL A 252 31.10 1.41 -10.42
C VAL A 252 30.50 -0.01 -10.46
N THR A 253 31.24 -0.95 -11.06
CA THR A 253 30.87 -2.35 -11.21
C THR A 253 31.88 -3.25 -10.50
N SER A 254 31.44 -3.97 -9.48
CA SER A 254 32.19 -5.08 -8.87
C SER A 254 31.46 -6.41 -9.00
N ALA A 255 30.40 -6.50 -9.82
CA ALA A 255 29.72 -7.76 -10.08
C ALA A 255 30.31 -8.44 -11.33
N ALA A 256 30.91 -9.62 -11.11
CA ALA A 256 31.39 -10.55 -12.12
C ALA A 256 30.32 -10.82 -13.22
N PRO A 257 30.75 -11.17 -14.45
CA PRO A 257 29.86 -11.21 -15.60
C PRO A 257 28.83 -12.33 -15.43
N ARG A 258 27.54 -11.97 -15.42
CA ARG A 258 26.47 -12.95 -15.64
C ARG A 258 26.42 -13.26 -17.13
N ASP A 259 27.05 -14.37 -17.48
CA ASP A 259 26.90 -15.02 -18.77
C ASP A 259 25.48 -15.61 -18.86
N ALA A 260 24.60 -14.88 -19.54
CA ALA A 260 23.36 -15.38 -20.12
C ALA A 260 23.12 -14.59 -21.41
N SER A 261 23.64 -15.13 -22.50
CA SER A 261 23.37 -14.81 -23.91
C SER A 261 23.49 -13.35 -24.33
N ARG A 262 24.65 -13.04 -24.92
CA ARG A 262 24.77 -12.02 -25.97
C ARG A 262 23.99 -12.48 -27.21
N ASN A 263 22.69 -12.19 -27.23
CA ASN A 263 21.99 -11.80 -28.45
C ASN A 263 20.68 -11.13 -28.05
N PRO A 264 20.47 -9.84 -28.37
CA PRO A 264 19.19 -9.22 -28.14
C PRO A 264 18.20 -9.86 -29.10
N ALA A 265 17.14 -10.47 -28.58
CA ALA A 265 15.91 -10.56 -29.34
C ALA A 265 15.38 -9.13 -29.48
N ALA A 266 15.95 -8.36 -30.41
CA ALA A 266 15.31 -7.19 -30.97
C ALA A 266 14.19 -7.74 -31.89
N ARG A 267 12.92 -7.37 -31.72
CA ARG A 267 12.20 -6.19 -32.27
C ARG A 267 10.72 -6.61 -32.14
N ASP A 268 9.70 -5.84 -31.77
CA ASP A 268 9.40 -4.42 -31.86
C ASP A 268 8.40 -4.09 -30.73
N ALA A 269 8.69 -3.11 -29.88
CA ALA A 269 7.64 -2.33 -29.24
C ALA A 269 7.39 -1.08 -30.10
N GLY A 270 7.17 -1.30 -31.39
CA GLY A 270 6.54 -0.31 -32.23
C GLY A 270 5.09 -0.18 -31.76
N VAL A 271 4.59 1.04 -31.65
CA VAL A 271 3.17 1.31 -31.40
C VAL A 271 2.35 0.47 -32.37
N ASP A 272 1.64 -0.55 -31.86
CA ASP A 272 0.77 -1.39 -32.68
C ASP A 272 -0.48 -0.58 -33.02
N ILE A 273 -0.40 0.12 -34.16
CA ILE A 273 -1.48 0.94 -34.71
C ILE A 273 -2.75 0.10 -34.90
N ALA A 274 -2.64 -1.22 -35.12
CA ALA A 274 -3.79 -2.11 -35.26
C ALA A 274 -4.43 -2.46 -33.90
N ALA A 275 -3.69 -2.44 -32.80
CA ALA A 275 -4.24 -2.54 -31.45
C ALA A 275 -4.96 -1.24 -31.04
N ILE A 276 -4.40 -0.08 -31.39
CA ILE A 276 -5.01 1.23 -31.15
C ILE A 276 -6.28 1.41 -32.01
N GLN A 277 -6.27 0.98 -33.27
CA GLN A 277 -7.46 1.05 -34.12
C GLN A 277 -8.58 0.14 -33.61
N ARG A 278 -8.26 -1.07 -33.12
CA ARG A 278 -9.25 -1.96 -32.48
C ARG A 278 -9.85 -1.36 -31.20
N LEU A 279 -9.04 -0.66 -30.39
CA LEU A 279 -9.52 0.10 -29.24
C LEU A 279 -10.46 1.24 -29.65
N ILE A 280 -10.10 2.01 -30.69
CA ILE A 280 -10.93 3.10 -31.21
C ILE A 280 -12.25 2.60 -31.80
N GLU A 281 -12.25 1.45 -32.48
CA GLU A 281 -13.47 0.84 -33.02
C GLU A 281 -14.39 0.31 -31.92
N THR A 282 -13.81 -0.23 -30.84
CA THR A 282 -14.57 -0.71 -29.67
C THR A 282 -15.21 0.44 -28.88
N ILE A 283 -14.59 1.63 -28.89
CA ILE A 283 -15.10 2.83 -28.21
C ILE A 283 -16.20 3.56 -29.02
N LYS A 284 -16.32 3.28 -30.33
CA LYS A 284 -17.28 3.95 -31.21
C LYS A 284 -18.65 3.25 -31.34
N THR A 285 -18.81 2.07 -30.77
CA THR A 285 -20.10 1.34 -30.66
C THR A 285 -20.69 1.49 -29.27
#